data_AF-A0A539EFT3-F1
#
_entry.id   AF-A0A539EFT3-F1
#
_cell.length_a   1.000
_cell.length_b   1.000
_cell.length_c   1.000
_cell.angle_alpha   90.00
_cell.angle_beta   90.00
_cell.angle_gamma   90.00
#
_symmetry.space_group_name_H-M   'P 1'
#
loop_
_entity.id
_entity.type
_entity.pdbx_description
1 polymer ?
#
loop_
_entity_poly.entity_id
_entity_poly.type
_entity_poly.pdbx_seq_one_letter_code
_entity_poly.pdbx_strand_id
1 'polypeptide(L)'
;MAGFKVPTYEPQVGIRTQNTADAPAAPRPPAAAFGAGEGESQERLGQAVAGLGAVLTKRLVERQQRDQEQEVLAADTEFRKAMQGVLTSPEVDDAKRPKGLLNRSLGQTKGATVEFDSSYAELRKSFLESVPTPQQRAALAARMDSHYIATRDQVVRHESRQGEEDFKASLDMNLKQRVSDAAAVTEPAALNQVIDEAVRVQSEGAQRLGGKVDGKLLAGDIAKTSIASVLDKDPKRAAALLASVRGKLPENVAVSLDQAIEGKMLADERASLWDSLTRERGDFMKLPDGNWDLSAMQGAVMALKEPAEKKEKLWDYVKARANEDQVIRARADQANDREFFNAAIQAKQRGLTFDQALKLSSGFGARDNYDIAQRQEVVKKLWAGANATDPQTYIALWERIQSGGSSRQEIDQAF
;
A
#
# COMPACT_ATOMS: atom_id res chain seq x y z
N MET A 1 44.89 28.95 1.24
CA MET A 1 43.58 28.52 0.72
C MET A 1 43.79 28.01 -0.69
N ALA A 2 43.78 26.69 -0.87
CA ALA A 2 44.09 26.03 -2.12
C ALA A 2 42.84 26.01 -3.03
N GLY A 3 42.93 26.66 -4.19
CA GLY A 3 41.87 26.73 -5.18
C GLY A 3 41.80 25.45 -6.02
N PHE A 4 40.61 24.85 -6.06
CA PHE A 4 40.28 23.72 -6.93
C PHE A 4 40.24 24.18 -8.40
N LYS A 5 41.15 23.65 -9.23
CA LYS A 5 41.09 23.73 -10.70
C LYS A 5 40.20 22.61 -11.22
N VAL A 6 39.13 22.96 -11.91
CA VAL A 6 38.27 22.03 -12.65
C VAL A 6 38.98 21.64 -13.95
N PRO A 7 39.15 20.33 -14.29
CA PRO A 7 39.73 19.93 -15.56
C PRO A 7 38.72 20.10 -16.71
N THR A 8 39.05 20.92 -17.69
CA THR A 8 38.38 20.98 -18.99
C THR A 8 38.82 19.80 -19.83
N TYR A 9 37.88 18.94 -20.21
CA TYR A 9 38.10 17.88 -21.21
C TYR A 9 37.84 18.46 -22.60
N GLU A 10 38.89 18.56 -23.42
CA GLU A 10 38.76 18.82 -24.85
C GLU A 10 38.27 17.54 -25.57
N PRO A 11 37.21 17.60 -26.39
CA PRO A 11 36.81 16.48 -27.22
C PRO A 11 37.78 16.30 -28.40
N GLN A 12 38.71 15.34 -28.29
CA GLN A 12 39.46 14.82 -29.44
C GLN A 12 38.56 13.90 -30.27
N VAL A 13 37.80 14.47 -31.20
CA VAL A 13 37.16 13.69 -32.26
C VAL A 13 38.08 13.73 -33.47
N GLY A 14 38.82 12.64 -33.66
CA GLY A 14 39.56 12.39 -34.90
C GLY A 14 38.57 12.25 -36.05
N ILE A 15 38.43 13.29 -36.86
CA ILE A 15 37.72 13.23 -38.14
C ILE A 15 38.56 12.35 -39.06
N ARG A 16 38.17 11.08 -39.21
CA ARG A 16 38.54 10.28 -40.38
C ARG A 16 37.74 10.85 -41.56
N THR A 17 38.32 11.79 -42.28
CA THR A 17 37.90 12.12 -43.63
C THR A 17 38.12 10.87 -44.48
N GLN A 18 37.03 10.20 -44.88
CA GLN A 18 37.09 9.28 -46.00
C GLN A 18 37.50 10.09 -47.23
N ASN A 19 38.55 9.61 -47.91
CA ASN A 19 38.99 10.07 -49.22
C ASN A 19 37.77 10.19 -50.15
N THR A 20 37.37 11.41 -50.46
CA THR A 20 36.57 11.70 -51.65
C THR A 20 37.39 11.26 -52.85
N ALA A 21 36.91 10.21 -53.53
CA ALA A 21 37.42 9.83 -54.84
C ALA A 21 37.33 11.02 -55.80
N ASP A 22 38.38 11.20 -56.58
CA ASP A 22 38.60 12.28 -57.53
C ASP A 22 37.37 12.57 -58.41
N ALA A 23 36.97 13.84 -58.45
CA ALA A 23 36.09 14.34 -59.49
C ALA A 23 36.78 14.17 -60.85
N PRO A 24 36.13 13.56 -61.87
CA PRO A 24 36.74 13.48 -63.20
C PRO A 24 36.99 14.89 -63.73
N ALA A 25 38.25 15.17 -64.06
CA ALA A 25 38.71 16.45 -64.59
C ALA A 25 37.88 16.88 -65.80
N ALA A 26 37.41 18.13 -65.78
CA ALA A 26 36.75 18.74 -66.93
C ALA A 26 37.69 18.72 -68.15
N PRO A 27 37.24 18.27 -69.34
CA PRO A 27 38.06 18.34 -70.54
C PRO A 27 38.34 19.81 -70.88
N ARG A 28 39.61 20.21 -70.90
CA ARG A 28 40.02 21.49 -71.50
C ARG A 28 39.89 21.38 -73.03
N PRO A 29 39.22 22.32 -73.72
CA PRO A 29 39.18 22.30 -75.17
C PRO A 29 40.55 22.69 -75.75
N PRO A 30 41.05 22.02 -76.80
CA PRO A 30 42.29 22.41 -77.45
C PRO A 30 42.10 23.73 -78.21
N ALA A 31 42.97 24.70 -77.91
CA ALA A 31 43.13 25.95 -78.62
C ALA A 31 43.88 25.70 -79.94
N ALA A 32 43.16 25.24 -80.97
CA ALA A 32 43.66 25.23 -82.34
C ALA A 32 42.49 25.35 -83.33
N ALA A 33 42.73 26.18 -84.35
CA ALA A 33 42.02 26.26 -85.62
C ALA A 33 40.77 27.17 -85.71
N PHE A 34 40.99 28.47 -85.51
CA PHE A 34 40.38 29.45 -86.42
C PHE A 34 40.88 29.15 -87.86
N GLY A 35 39.96 28.85 -88.78
CA GLY A 35 40.13 29.08 -90.22
C GLY A 35 41.14 28.21 -90.98
N ALA A 36 40.81 26.93 -91.20
CA ALA A 36 41.12 26.19 -92.43
C ALA A 36 40.40 24.82 -92.38
N GLY A 37 39.27 24.69 -93.08
CA GLY A 37 38.57 23.40 -93.21
C GLY A 37 37.05 23.51 -93.15
N GLU A 38 36.44 24.19 -94.11
CA GLU A 38 34.98 24.22 -94.25
C GLU A 38 34.38 22.86 -94.68
N GLY A 39 35.22 21.86 -95.03
CA GLY A 39 34.80 20.48 -95.34
C GLY A 39 34.91 19.48 -94.17
N GLU A 40 36.01 19.48 -93.40
CA GLU A 40 36.17 18.56 -92.25
C GLU A 40 35.45 19.01 -90.97
N SER A 41 35.08 20.29 -90.89
CA SER A 41 34.27 20.82 -89.78
C SER A 41 32.82 20.32 -89.83
N GLN A 42 32.25 20.05 -91.02
CA GLN A 42 30.91 19.48 -91.16
C GLN A 42 30.85 18.00 -90.77
N GLU A 43 31.86 17.18 -91.06
CA GLU A 43 31.92 15.78 -90.62
C GLU A 43 32.20 15.66 -89.11
N ARG A 44 33.07 16.50 -88.54
CA ARG A 44 33.28 16.55 -87.08
C ARG A 44 32.11 17.16 -86.32
N LEU A 45 31.38 18.13 -86.89
CA LEU A 45 30.09 18.58 -86.35
C LEU A 45 29.02 17.49 -86.48
N GLY A 46 28.98 16.74 -87.58
CA GLY A 46 28.08 15.60 -87.76
C GLY A 46 28.31 14.48 -86.71
N GLN A 47 29.57 14.14 -86.45
CA GLN A 47 29.93 13.16 -85.41
C GLN A 47 29.78 13.73 -83.97
N ALA A 48 30.05 15.01 -83.75
CA ALA A 48 29.81 15.66 -82.45
C ALA A 48 28.32 15.85 -82.16
N VAL A 49 27.48 16.12 -83.16
CA VAL A 49 26.02 16.21 -83.06
C VAL A 49 25.41 14.82 -82.86
N ALA A 50 25.93 13.78 -83.52
CA ALA A 50 25.53 12.39 -83.25
C ALA A 50 25.94 11.92 -81.84
N GLY A 51 27.14 12.29 -81.36
CA GLY A 51 27.61 12.04 -80.00
C GLY A 51 26.84 12.83 -78.93
N LEU A 52 26.47 14.08 -79.22
CA LEU A 52 25.57 14.90 -78.40
C LEU A 52 24.17 14.29 -78.32
N GLY A 53 23.64 13.72 -79.40
CA GLY A 53 22.37 12.99 -79.39
C GLY A 53 22.39 11.80 -78.43
N ALA A 54 23.46 11.00 -78.41
CA ALA A 54 23.65 9.89 -77.48
C ALA A 54 23.86 10.37 -76.02
N VAL A 55 24.58 11.46 -75.80
CA VAL A 55 24.78 12.05 -74.46
C VAL A 55 23.50 12.71 -73.93
N LEU A 56 22.72 13.37 -74.78
CA LEU A 56 21.44 13.98 -74.43
C LEU A 56 20.39 12.92 -74.14
N THR A 57 20.30 11.85 -74.94
CA THR A 57 19.41 10.71 -74.65
C THR A 57 19.82 9.99 -73.38
N LYS A 58 21.12 9.76 -73.14
CA LYS A 58 21.61 9.20 -71.88
C LYS A 58 21.26 10.10 -70.68
N ARG A 59 21.48 11.42 -70.78
CA ARG A 59 21.08 12.37 -69.72
C ARG A 59 19.57 12.46 -69.54
N LEU A 60 18.77 12.35 -70.61
CA LEU A 60 17.31 12.32 -70.53
C LEU A 60 16.83 11.06 -69.82
N VAL A 61 17.39 9.90 -70.15
CA VAL A 61 17.10 8.63 -69.47
C VAL A 61 17.55 8.67 -68.01
N GLU A 62 18.75 9.19 -67.71
CA GLU A 62 19.23 9.37 -66.34
C GLU A 62 18.34 10.33 -65.54
N ARG A 63 17.89 11.43 -66.15
CA ARG A 63 16.98 12.38 -65.52
C ARG A 63 15.60 11.76 -65.29
N GLN A 64 15.07 11.04 -66.27
CA GLN A 64 13.80 10.33 -66.15
C GLN A 64 13.86 9.22 -65.09
N GLN A 65 14.98 8.51 -64.98
CA GLN A 65 15.22 7.54 -63.91
C GLN A 65 15.29 8.21 -62.54
N ARG A 66 15.96 9.35 -62.41
CA ARG A 66 16.00 10.11 -61.15
C ARG A 66 14.62 10.62 -60.75
N ASP A 67 13.85 11.15 -61.68
CA ASP A 67 12.49 11.64 -61.43
C ASP A 67 11.59 10.46 -60.98
N GLN A 68 11.71 9.31 -61.63
CA GLN A 68 11.00 8.08 -61.24
C GLN A 68 11.43 7.53 -59.87
N GLU A 69 12.72 7.57 -59.55
CA GLU A 69 13.24 7.19 -58.22
C GLU A 69 12.77 8.15 -57.13
N GLN A 70 12.69 9.45 -57.44
CA GLN A 70 12.22 10.46 -56.50
C GLN A 70 10.75 10.25 -56.13
N GLU A 71 9.89 9.91 -57.10
CA GLU A 71 8.50 9.55 -56.84
C GLU A 71 8.38 8.31 -55.95
N VAL A 72 9.18 7.26 -56.20
CA VAL A 72 9.21 6.05 -55.35
C VAL A 72 9.70 6.36 -53.95
N LEU A 73 10.70 7.23 -53.79
CA LEU A 73 11.20 7.67 -52.49
C LEU A 73 10.17 8.51 -51.72
N ALA A 74 9.44 9.39 -52.41
CA ALA A 74 8.37 10.16 -51.79
C ALA A 74 7.23 9.26 -51.31
N ALA A 75 6.80 8.31 -52.14
CA ALA A 75 5.78 7.32 -51.77
C ALA A 75 6.23 6.43 -50.60
N ASP A 76 7.48 5.95 -50.60
CA ASP A 76 8.05 5.18 -49.48
C ASP A 76 8.09 6.01 -48.18
N THR A 77 8.43 7.30 -48.28
CA THR A 77 8.47 8.21 -47.12
C THR A 77 7.09 8.42 -46.52
N GLU A 78 6.08 8.68 -47.35
CA GLU A 78 4.70 8.85 -46.89
C GLU A 78 4.11 7.54 -46.34
N PHE A 79 4.43 6.40 -46.95
CA PHE A 79 4.07 5.10 -46.41
C PHE A 79 4.66 4.87 -45.01
N ARG A 80 5.96 5.15 -44.82
CA ARG A 80 6.61 5.03 -43.50
C ARG A 80 5.98 5.95 -42.47
N LYS A 81 5.59 7.18 -42.84
CA LYS A 81 4.85 8.09 -41.95
C LYS A 81 3.48 7.53 -41.56
N ALA A 82 2.73 7.00 -42.53
CA ALA A 82 1.43 6.39 -42.26
C ALA A 82 1.56 5.17 -41.34
N MET A 83 2.56 4.31 -41.60
CA MET A 83 2.88 3.16 -40.75
C MET A 83 3.28 3.58 -39.34
N GLN A 84 4.12 4.62 -39.21
CA GLN A 84 4.48 5.19 -37.92
C GLN A 84 3.25 5.72 -37.17
N GLY A 85 2.30 6.31 -37.89
CA GLY A 85 1.00 6.72 -37.32
C GLY A 85 0.23 5.56 -36.70
N VAL A 86 0.15 4.42 -37.39
CA VAL A 86 -0.47 3.19 -36.86
C VAL A 86 0.25 2.70 -35.60
N LEU A 87 1.58 2.79 -35.57
CA LEU A 87 2.38 2.29 -34.45
C LEU A 87 2.33 3.20 -33.22
N THR A 88 2.44 4.52 -33.39
CA THR A 88 2.71 5.45 -32.28
C THR A 88 1.75 6.63 -32.19
N SER A 89 0.59 6.58 -32.83
CA SER A 89 -0.41 7.65 -32.69
C SER A 89 -0.73 7.91 -31.21
N PRO A 90 -0.65 9.17 -30.75
CA PRO A 90 -1.01 9.55 -29.38
C PRO A 90 -2.52 9.65 -29.16
N GLU A 91 -3.32 9.53 -30.23
CA GLU A 91 -4.77 9.58 -30.14
C GLU A 91 -5.33 8.36 -29.41
N VAL A 92 -6.50 8.54 -28.80
CA VAL A 92 -7.29 7.45 -28.21
C VAL A 92 -8.56 7.21 -29.02
N ASP A 93 -9.04 5.97 -29.02
CA ASP A 93 -10.35 5.62 -29.54
C ASP A 93 -11.47 5.97 -28.54
N ASP A 94 -12.72 5.78 -28.95
CA ASP A 94 -13.90 6.07 -28.13
C ASP A 94 -13.95 5.24 -26.83
N ALA A 95 -13.25 4.10 -26.80
CA ALA A 95 -13.09 3.24 -25.63
C ALA A 95 -11.87 3.64 -24.77
N LYS A 96 -11.28 4.83 -25.01
CA LYS A 96 -10.07 5.34 -24.35
C LYS A 96 -8.84 4.45 -24.52
N ARG A 97 -8.79 3.61 -25.55
CA ARG A 97 -7.61 2.81 -25.87
C ARG A 97 -6.72 3.61 -26.83
N PRO A 98 -5.40 3.60 -26.65
CA PRO A 98 -4.49 4.23 -27.60
C PRO A 98 -4.67 3.65 -29.01
N LYS A 99 -4.84 4.52 -30.01
CA LYS A 99 -4.86 4.11 -31.43
C LYS A 99 -3.51 3.55 -31.86
N GLY A 100 -2.42 4.17 -31.40
CA GLY A 100 -1.06 3.68 -31.62
C GLY A 100 -0.85 2.31 -30.98
N LEU A 101 -0.57 1.28 -31.78
CA LEU A 101 -0.44 -0.11 -31.31
C LEU A 101 0.64 -0.28 -30.23
N LEU A 102 1.76 0.45 -30.34
CA LEU A 102 2.86 0.39 -29.38
C LEU A 102 2.60 1.21 -28.10
N ASN A 103 1.55 2.04 -28.09
CA ASN A 103 1.15 2.83 -26.92
C ASN A 103 0.14 2.08 -26.04
N ARG A 104 -0.43 0.97 -26.53
CA ARG A 104 -1.37 0.13 -25.79
C ARG A 104 -0.64 -0.63 -24.67
N SER A 105 -1.32 -0.85 -23.55
CA SER A 105 -0.78 -1.56 -22.38
C SER A 105 -1.66 -2.72 -21.94
N LEU A 106 -1.04 -3.73 -21.32
CA LEU A 106 -1.69 -4.90 -20.75
C LEU A 106 -2.67 -5.56 -21.75
N GLY A 107 -3.86 -5.95 -21.30
CA GLY A 107 -4.90 -6.56 -22.13
C GLY A 107 -5.35 -5.74 -23.35
N GLN A 108 -5.05 -4.43 -23.42
CA GLN A 108 -5.36 -3.60 -24.60
C GLN A 108 -4.49 -3.97 -25.81
N THR A 109 -3.33 -4.61 -25.61
CA THR A 109 -2.42 -5.02 -26.69
C THR A 109 -2.86 -6.28 -27.41
N LYS A 110 -3.83 -7.03 -26.86
CA LYS A 110 -4.29 -8.29 -27.44
C LYS A 110 -4.83 -8.08 -28.86
N GLY A 111 -4.25 -8.77 -29.83
CA GLY A 111 -4.59 -8.66 -31.25
C GLY A 111 -3.87 -7.52 -31.97
N ALA A 112 -2.92 -6.83 -31.35
CA ALA A 112 -2.17 -5.74 -31.99
C ALA A 112 -1.41 -6.20 -33.25
N THR A 113 -0.85 -7.41 -33.25
CA THR A 113 -0.19 -7.97 -34.45
C THR A 113 -1.16 -8.16 -35.61
N VAL A 114 -2.38 -8.66 -35.33
CA VAL A 114 -3.40 -8.90 -36.35
C VAL A 114 -3.92 -7.57 -36.92
N GLU A 115 -4.09 -6.57 -36.06
CA GLU A 115 -4.48 -5.22 -36.47
C GLU A 115 -3.36 -4.58 -37.32
N PHE A 116 -2.10 -4.73 -36.92
CA PHE A 116 -0.94 -4.26 -37.68
C PHE A 116 -0.86 -4.89 -39.08
N ASP A 117 -1.00 -6.22 -39.16
CA ASP A 117 -0.97 -6.96 -40.42
C ASP A 117 -2.11 -6.50 -41.36
N SER A 118 -3.28 -6.18 -40.80
CA SER A 118 -4.43 -5.66 -41.56
C SER A 118 -4.20 -4.24 -42.06
N SER A 119 -3.75 -3.32 -41.19
CA SER A 119 -3.42 -1.95 -41.58
C SER A 119 -2.32 -1.90 -42.63
N TYR A 120 -1.32 -2.77 -42.55
CA TYR A 120 -0.29 -2.89 -43.57
C TYR A 120 -0.86 -3.33 -44.92
N ALA A 121 -1.75 -4.31 -44.97
CA ALA A 121 -2.37 -4.75 -46.22
C ALA A 121 -3.16 -3.61 -46.92
N GLU A 122 -3.89 -2.82 -46.13
CA GLU A 122 -4.65 -1.66 -46.62
C GLU A 122 -3.72 -0.54 -47.14
N LEU A 123 -2.73 -0.14 -46.34
CA LEU A 123 -1.73 0.86 -46.74
C LEU A 123 -0.93 0.40 -47.95
N ARG A 124 -0.56 -0.88 -47.99
CA ARG A 124 0.17 -1.45 -49.13
C ARG A 124 -0.60 -1.32 -50.43
N LYS A 125 -1.90 -1.62 -50.40
CA LYS A 125 -2.75 -1.48 -51.57
C LYS A 125 -2.84 -0.01 -52.03
N SER A 126 -3.11 0.92 -51.12
CA SER A 126 -3.31 2.34 -51.47
C SER A 126 -2.05 2.99 -52.05
N PHE A 127 -0.87 2.68 -51.50
CA PHE A 127 0.41 3.24 -51.98
C PHE A 127 0.94 2.57 -53.25
N LEU A 128 0.59 1.31 -53.54
CA LEU A 128 0.95 0.68 -54.82
C LEU A 128 0.06 1.18 -55.98
N GLU A 129 -1.19 1.55 -55.69
CA GLU A 129 -2.12 2.14 -56.67
C GLU A 129 -1.73 3.59 -57.04
N SER A 130 -1.04 4.32 -56.16
CA SER A 130 -0.62 5.71 -56.41
C SER A 130 0.58 5.85 -57.37
N VAL A 131 1.28 4.74 -57.65
CA VAL A 131 2.46 4.72 -58.51
C VAL A 131 2.11 4.19 -59.91
N PRO A 132 2.43 4.91 -61.00
CA PRO A 132 1.89 4.62 -62.32
C PRO A 132 2.57 3.44 -63.04
N THR A 133 3.89 3.26 -62.88
CA THR A 133 4.63 2.26 -63.68
C THR A 133 4.82 0.92 -62.95
N PRO A 134 4.82 -0.23 -63.65
CA PRO A 134 5.06 -1.54 -63.04
C PRO A 134 6.42 -1.65 -62.34
N GLN A 135 7.46 -1.01 -62.89
CA GLN A 135 8.82 -1.03 -62.35
C GLN A 135 8.90 -0.26 -61.02
N GLN A 136 8.30 0.92 -60.95
CA GLN A 136 8.23 1.69 -59.70
C GLN A 136 7.39 0.96 -58.63
N ARG A 137 6.28 0.30 -59.01
CA ARG A 137 5.48 -0.52 -58.08
C ARG A 137 6.28 -1.66 -57.48
N ALA A 138 7.07 -2.37 -58.28
CA ALA A 138 7.93 -3.46 -57.79
C ALA A 138 9.01 -2.96 -56.83
N ALA A 139 9.66 -1.82 -57.16
CA ALA A 139 10.66 -1.20 -56.30
C ALA A 139 10.07 -0.71 -54.97
N LEU A 140 8.90 -0.07 -55.01
CA LEU A 140 8.19 0.37 -53.81
C LEU A 140 7.75 -0.83 -52.96
N ALA A 141 7.12 -1.85 -53.57
CA ALA A 141 6.70 -3.07 -52.87
C ALA A 141 7.85 -3.71 -52.07
N ALA A 142 9.03 -3.89 -52.69
CA ALA A 142 10.19 -4.46 -52.01
C ALA A 142 10.63 -3.65 -50.78
N ARG A 143 10.56 -2.31 -50.85
CA ARG A 143 10.89 -1.43 -49.72
C ARG A 143 9.85 -1.50 -48.61
N MET A 144 8.57 -1.51 -48.97
CA MET A 144 7.45 -1.62 -48.03
C MET A 144 7.49 -2.95 -47.28
N ASP A 145 7.69 -4.06 -48.00
CA ASP A 145 7.72 -5.42 -47.45
C ASP A 145 8.92 -5.59 -46.49
N SER A 146 10.08 -4.99 -46.83
CA SER A 146 11.25 -4.95 -45.94
C SER A 146 10.98 -4.15 -44.66
N HIS A 147 10.33 -2.98 -44.76
CA HIS A 147 9.97 -2.19 -43.60
C HIS A 147 8.93 -2.87 -42.72
N TYR A 148 7.95 -3.55 -43.32
CA TYR A 148 6.94 -4.34 -42.62
C TYR A 148 7.58 -5.44 -41.78
N ILE A 149 8.48 -6.24 -42.33
CA ILE A 149 9.16 -7.31 -41.55
C ILE A 149 9.89 -6.71 -40.35
N ALA A 150 10.62 -5.61 -40.54
CA ALA A 150 11.37 -4.95 -39.47
C ALA A 150 10.47 -4.40 -38.33
N THR A 151 9.29 -3.90 -38.68
CA THR A 151 8.35 -3.27 -37.72
C THR A 151 7.38 -4.28 -37.09
N ARG A 152 7.00 -5.33 -37.82
CA ARG A 152 6.15 -6.41 -37.32
C ARG A 152 6.77 -7.09 -36.11
N ASP A 153 8.07 -7.39 -36.17
CA ASP A 153 8.79 -8.00 -35.05
C ASP A 153 8.71 -7.15 -33.77
N GLN A 154 8.70 -5.82 -33.91
CA GLN A 154 8.54 -4.92 -32.79
C GLN A 154 7.13 -5.00 -32.18
N VAL A 155 6.07 -5.04 -33.02
CA VAL A 155 4.68 -5.18 -32.57
C VAL A 155 4.48 -6.52 -31.86
N VAL A 156 4.98 -7.61 -32.44
CA VAL A 156 4.89 -8.96 -31.84
C VAL A 156 5.57 -9.01 -30.48
N ARG A 157 6.78 -8.43 -30.35
CA ARG A 157 7.50 -8.37 -29.06
C ARG A 157 6.77 -7.51 -28.04
N HIS A 158 6.17 -6.40 -28.49
CA HIS A 158 5.39 -5.51 -27.61
C HIS A 158 4.14 -6.22 -27.09
N GLU A 159 3.35 -6.83 -27.97
CA GLU A 159 2.15 -7.60 -27.61
C GLU A 159 2.51 -8.75 -26.66
N SER A 160 3.57 -9.51 -26.94
CA SER A 160 4.02 -10.59 -26.06
C SER A 160 4.39 -10.08 -24.67
N ARG A 161 5.18 -9.00 -24.58
CA ARG A 161 5.60 -8.41 -23.31
C ARG A 161 4.41 -7.91 -22.50
N GLN A 162 3.52 -7.16 -23.13
CA GLN A 162 2.34 -6.61 -22.46
C GLN A 162 1.33 -7.72 -22.07
N GLY A 163 1.25 -8.80 -22.85
CA GLY A 163 0.49 -9.99 -22.49
C GLY A 163 1.04 -10.72 -21.27
N GLU A 164 2.37 -10.85 -21.16
CA GLU A 164 3.02 -11.40 -19.95
C GLU A 164 2.77 -10.52 -18.72
N GLU A 165 2.84 -9.19 -18.87
CA GLU A 165 2.55 -8.22 -17.81
C GLU A 165 1.07 -8.28 -17.37
N ASP A 166 0.13 -8.38 -18.32
CA ASP A 166 -1.31 -8.53 -18.04
C ASP A 166 -1.63 -9.83 -17.30
N PHE A 167 -1.00 -10.93 -17.72
CA PHE A 167 -1.13 -12.21 -17.04
C PHE A 167 -0.60 -12.13 -15.60
N LYS A 168 0.58 -11.54 -15.40
CA LYS A 168 1.16 -11.35 -14.07
C LYS A 168 0.26 -10.48 -13.18
N ALA A 169 -0.23 -9.36 -13.70
CA ALA A 169 -1.14 -8.49 -12.96
C ALA A 169 -2.43 -9.22 -12.56
N SER A 170 -3.02 -9.99 -13.48
CA SER A 170 -4.23 -10.78 -13.23
C SER A 170 -4.00 -11.89 -12.19
N LEU A 171 -2.85 -12.57 -12.26
CA LEU A 171 -2.45 -13.58 -11.27
C LEU A 171 -2.30 -12.95 -9.88
N ASP A 172 -1.55 -11.84 -9.78
CA ASP A 172 -1.33 -11.14 -8.51
C ASP A 172 -2.65 -10.66 -7.89
N MET A 173 -3.58 -10.13 -8.70
CA MET A 173 -4.92 -9.74 -8.22
C MET A 173 -5.72 -10.97 -7.74
N ASN A 174 -5.68 -12.08 -8.49
CA ASN A 174 -6.38 -13.30 -8.08
C ASN A 174 -5.87 -13.83 -6.73
N LEU A 175 -4.55 -13.86 -6.56
CA LEU A 175 -3.92 -14.31 -5.31
C LEU A 175 -4.25 -13.38 -4.15
N LYS A 176 -4.21 -12.05 -4.35
CA LYS A 176 -4.63 -11.07 -3.34
C LYS A 176 -6.10 -11.24 -2.94
N GLN A 177 -6.98 -11.47 -3.90
CA GLN A 177 -8.39 -11.72 -3.61
C GLN A 177 -8.56 -12.99 -2.76
N ARG A 178 -7.84 -14.08 -3.07
CA ARG A 178 -7.85 -15.31 -2.26
C ARG A 178 -7.37 -15.09 -0.83
N VAL A 179 -6.33 -14.27 -0.64
CA VAL A 179 -5.87 -13.86 0.71
C VAL A 179 -6.99 -13.11 1.44
N SER A 180 -7.68 -12.19 0.77
CA SER A 180 -8.81 -11.45 1.36
C SER A 180 -9.98 -12.37 1.72
N ASP A 181 -10.36 -13.28 0.82
CA ASP A 181 -11.50 -14.20 1.01
C ASP A 181 -11.25 -15.20 2.15
N ALA A 182 -9.97 -15.47 2.48
CA ALA A 182 -9.57 -16.32 3.60
C ALA A 182 -10.14 -15.84 4.95
N ALA A 183 -10.47 -14.55 5.10
CA ALA A 183 -11.10 -14.01 6.31
C ALA A 183 -12.43 -14.70 6.64
N ALA A 184 -13.17 -15.17 5.62
CA ALA A 184 -14.43 -15.87 5.81
C ALA A 184 -14.26 -17.37 6.14
N VAL A 185 -13.04 -17.90 6.01
CA VAL A 185 -12.75 -19.31 6.22
C VAL A 185 -12.46 -19.54 7.69
N THR A 186 -13.33 -20.31 8.34
CA THR A 186 -13.26 -20.56 9.78
C THR A 186 -13.08 -22.05 10.10
N GLU A 187 -13.11 -22.92 9.10
CA GLU A 187 -12.98 -24.38 9.25
C GLU A 187 -11.57 -24.86 8.86
N PRO A 188 -10.90 -25.70 9.67
CA PRO A 188 -9.53 -26.16 9.41
C PRO A 188 -9.33 -26.86 8.06
N ALA A 189 -10.29 -27.70 7.66
CA ALA A 189 -10.23 -28.42 6.38
C ALA A 189 -10.39 -27.46 5.19
N ALA A 190 -11.30 -26.49 5.30
CA ALA A 190 -11.51 -25.49 4.27
C ALA A 190 -10.29 -24.57 4.11
N LEU A 191 -9.64 -24.18 5.22
CA LEU A 191 -8.42 -23.36 5.16
C LEU A 191 -7.29 -24.09 4.44
N ASN A 192 -7.11 -25.38 4.72
CA ASN A 192 -6.15 -26.21 4.01
C ASN A 192 -6.40 -26.25 2.51
N GLN A 193 -7.66 -26.45 2.09
CA GLN A 193 -8.04 -26.47 0.67
C GLN A 193 -7.76 -25.12 -0.01
N VAL A 194 -8.10 -24.01 0.65
CA VAL A 194 -7.86 -22.66 0.12
C VAL A 194 -6.36 -22.39 -0.07
N ILE A 195 -5.53 -22.79 0.91
CA ILE A 195 -4.07 -22.69 0.80
C ILE A 195 -3.54 -23.55 -0.35
N ASP A 196 -3.92 -24.82 -0.42
CA ASP A 196 -3.41 -25.74 -1.44
C ASP A 196 -3.77 -25.28 -2.85
N GLU A 197 -5.01 -24.82 -3.04
CA GLU A 197 -5.48 -24.28 -4.31
C GLU A 197 -4.76 -22.98 -4.68
N ALA A 198 -4.55 -22.07 -3.72
CA ALA A 198 -3.84 -20.82 -3.97
C ALA A 198 -2.36 -21.05 -4.33
N VAL A 199 -1.68 -21.97 -3.62
CA VAL A 199 -0.30 -22.38 -3.91
C VAL A 199 -0.22 -23.06 -5.28
N ARG A 200 -1.20 -23.90 -5.64
CA ARG A 200 -1.29 -24.52 -6.97
C ARG A 200 -1.40 -23.46 -8.06
N VAL A 201 -2.32 -22.51 -7.93
CA VAL A 201 -2.50 -21.41 -8.89
C VAL A 201 -1.23 -20.56 -9.03
N GLN A 202 -0.58 -20.23 -7.91
CA GLN A 202 0.68 -19.49 -7.92
C GLN A 202 1.79 -20.28 -8.63
N SER A 203 1.91 -21.58 -8.37
CA SER A 203 2.88 -22.48 -9.02
C SER A 203 2.64 -22.56 -10.53
N GLU A 204 1.41 -22.83 -10.96
CA GLU A 204 1.04 -22.91 -12.37
C GLU A 204 1.30 -21.58 -13.09
N GLY A 205 0.97 -20.45 -12.44
CA GLY A 205 1.25 -19.12 -12.97
C GLY A 205 2.75 -18.81 -13.07
N ALA A 206 3.53 -19.15 -12.05
CA ALA A 206 4.97 -18.96 -12.04
C ALA A 206 5.67 -19.79 -13.12
N GLN A 207 5.25 -21.05 -13.33
CA GLN A 207 5.78 -21.91 -14.39
C GLN A 207 5.57 -21.31 -15.78
N ARG A 208 4.40 -20.71 -16.03
CA ARG A 208 4.12 -20.01 -17.30
C ARG A 208 5.01 -18.80 -17.52
N LEU A 209 5.43 -18.14 -16.45
CA LEU A 209 6.37 -17.01 -16.48
C LEU A 209 7.85 -17.44 -16.41
N GLY A 210 8.14 -18.74 -16.53
CA GLY A 210 9.51 -19.28 -16.48
C GLY A 210 10.16 -19.26 -15.09
N GLY A 211 9.36 -19.03 -14.04
CA GLY A 211 9.81 -18.94 -12.65
C GLY A 211 9.46 -20.17 -11.80
N LYS A 212 10.00 -20.18 -10.58
CA LYS A 212 9.58 -21.07 -9.48
C LYS A 212 9.29 -20.21 -8.27
N VAL A 213 8.23 -20.53 -7.54
CA VAL A 213 7.83 -19.79 -6.34
C VAL A 213 7.67 -20.76 -5.18
N ASP A 214 8.12 -20.34 -4.00
CA ASP A 214 7.81 -21.01 -2.75
C ASP A 214 6.42 -20.56 -2.25
N GLY A 215 5.48 -21.51 -2.23
CA GLY A 215 4.10 -21.25 -1.81
C GLY A 215 3.94 -20.93 -0.33
N LYS A 216 4.98 -21.11 0.50
CA LYS A 216 4.88 -20.89 1.96
C LYS A 216 4.52 -19.45 2.32
N LEU A 217 5.04 -18.45 1.60
CA LEU A 217 4.72 -17.05 1.91
C LEU A 217 3.22 -16.76 1.71
N LEU A 218 2.67 -17.20 0.58
CA LEU A 218 1.23 -17.06 0.27
C LEU A 218 0.37 -17.84 1.27
N ALA A 219 0.76 -19.07 1.63
CA ALA A 219 0.10 -19.84 2.68
C ALA A 219 0.10 -19.09 4.03
N GLY A 220 1.23 -18.44 4.36
CA GLY A 220 1.38 -17.56 5.51
C GLY A 220 0.37 -16.42 5.54
N ASP A 221 0.20 -15.70 4.43
CA ASP A 221 -0.71 -14.57 4.36
C ASP A 221 -2.18 -14.99 4.40
N ILE A 222 -2.54 -16.10 3.75
CA ILE A 222 -3.87 -16.70 3.84
C ILE A 222 -4.18 -17.12 5.29
N ALA A 223 -3.25 -17.81 5.94
CA ALA A 223 -3.42 -18.26 7.32
C ALA A 223 -3.56 -17.10 8.29
N LYS A 224 -2.72 -16.06 8.17
CA LYS A 224 -2.82 -14.83 8.99
C LYS A 224 -4.20 -14.21 8.89
N THR A 225 -4.72 -14.03 7.67
CA THR A 225 -6.03 -13.38 7.46
C THR A 225 -7.18 -14.20 8.04
N SER A 226 -7.17 -15.52 7.84
CA SER A 226 -8.17 -16.43 8.41
C SER A 226 -8.11 -16.50 9.95
N ILE A 227 -6.91 -16.61 10.52
CA ILE A 227 -6.73 -16.67 11.98
C ILE A 227 -7.13 -15.35 12.64
N ALA A 228 -6.74 -14.21 12.06
CA ALA A 228 -7.09 -12.89 12.58
C ALA A 228 -8.61 -12.66 12.63
N SER A 229 -9.39 -13.21 11.69
CA SER A 229 -10.85 -13.00 11.65
C SER A 229 -11.60 -13.73 12.78
N VAL A 230 -11.02 -14.79 13.33
CA VAL A 230 -11.61 -15.56 14.44
C VAL A 230 -10.95 -15.32 15.79
N LEU A 231 -9.70 -14.82 15.82
CA LEU A 231 -8.89 -14.68 17.03
C LEU A 231 -9.62 -13.96 18.16
N ASP A 232 -10.26 -12.83 17.86
CA ASP A 232 -10.92 -12.02 18.88
C ASP A 232 -12.16 -12.68 19.50
N LYS A 233 -12.83 -13.56 18.74
CA LYS A 233 -14.11 -14.17 19.10
C LYS A 233 -13.95 -15.58 19.67
N ASP A 234 -13.02 -16.34 19.11
CA ASP A 234 -12.77 -17.73 19.48
C ASP A 234 -11.29 -18.08 19.25
N PRO A 235 -10.43 -17.77 20.24
CA PRO A 235 -9.00 -18.03 20.13
C PRO A 235 -8.67 -19.54 20.14
N LYS A 236 -9.56 -20.40 20.67
CA LYS A 236 -9.38 -21.86 20.58
C LYS A 236 -9.56 -22.35 19.15
N ARG A 237 -10.54 -21.81 18.44
CA ARG A 237 -10.72 -22.07 17.00
C ARG A 237 -9.57 -21.51 16.17
N ALA A 238 -9.06 -20.33 16.52
CA ALA A 238 -7.85 -19.78 15.93
C ALA A 238 -6.64 -20.73 16.09
N ALA A 239 -6.46 -21.31 17.28
CA ALA A 239 -5.44 -22.33 17.54
C ALA A 239 -5.63 -23.58 16.66
N ALA A 240 -6.86 -24.07 16.53
CA ALA A 240 -7.17 -25.23 15.70
C ALA A 240 -6.88 -24.97 14.20
N LEU A 241 -7.20 -23.76 13.71
CA LEU A 241 -6.84 -23.34 12.35
C LEU A 241 -5.33 -23.37 12.16
N LEU A 242 -4.57 -22.72 13.04
CA LEU A 242 -3.10 -22.70 12.97
C LEU A 242 -2.50 -24.11 12.99
N ALA A 243 -2.92 -24.95 13.92
CA ALA A 243 -2.45 -26.33 14.04
C ALA A 243 -2.64 -27.11 12.73
N SER A 244 -3.76 -26.90 12.03
CA SER A 244 -4.07 -27.59 10.79
C SER A 244 -3.21 -27.18 9.59
N VAL A 245 -2.61 -25.99 9.62
CA VAL A 245 -1.81 -25.46 8.50
C VAL A 245 -0.35 -25.23 8.84
N ARG A 246 0.07 -25.44 10.10
CA ARG A 246 1.40 -25.13 10.63
C ARG A 246 2.54 -25.63 9.73
N GLY A 247 2.46 -26.88 9.26
CA GLY A 247 3.49 -27.49 8.40
C GLY A 247 3.65 -26.84 7.02
N LYS A 248 2.68 -26.01 6.60
CA LYS A 248 2.68 -25.29 5.32
C LYS A 248 3.15 -23.84 5.46
N LEU A 249 3.37 -23.36 6.69
CA LEU A 249 3.73 -21.97 6.95
C LEU A 249 5.26 -21.79 7.04
N PRO A 250 5.76 -20.56 6.82
CA PRO A 250 7.07 -20.14 7.27
C PRO A 250 7.14 -20.18 8.80
N GLU A 251 8.26 -20.64 9.37
CA GLU A 251 8.42 -20.80 10.83
C GLU A 251 8.16 -19.50 11.60
N ASN A 252 8.69 -18.38 11.10
CA ASN A 252 8.50 -17.07 11.71
C ASN A 252 7.02 -16.64 11.73
N VAL A 253 6.23 -17.02 10.73
CA VAL A 253 4.79 -16.74 10.69
C VAL A 253 4.04 -17.63 11.67
N ALA A 254 4.37 -18.93 11.71
CA ALA A 254 3.75 -19.87 12.65
C ALA A 254 3.98 -19.43 14.12
N VAL A 255 5.22 -19.09 14.48
CA VAL A 255 5.58 -18.61 15.83
C VAL A 255 4.85 -17.32 16.18
N SER A 256 4.78 -16.36 15.25
CA SER A 256 4.06 -15.10 15.50
C SER A 256 2.56 -15.31 15.72
N LEU A 257 1.94 -16.25 15.00
CA LEU A 257 0.53 -16.57 15.16
C LEU A 257 0.26 -17.33 16.47
N ASP A 258 1.13 -18.27 16.85
CA ASP A 258 1.04 -18.93 18.16
C ASP A 258 1.04 -17.90 19.29
N GLN A 259 2.01 -16.98 19.29
CA GLN A 259 2.14 -15.95 20.32
C GLN A 259 0.89 -15.06 20.40
N ALA A 260 0.31 -14.69 19.26
CA ALA A 260 -0.91 -13.88 19.23
C ALA A 260 -2.11 -14.66 19.81
N ILE A 261 -2.24 -15.94 19.46
CA ILE A 261 -3.29 -16.83 19.96
C ILE A 261 -3.15 -17.06 21.47
N GLU A 262 -1.96 -17.44 21.93
CA GLU A 262 -1.67 -17.65 23.36
C GLU A 262 -1.92 -16.39 24.18
N GLY A 263 -1.48 -15.23 23.67
CA GLY A 263 -1.71 -13.93 24.32
C GLY A 263 -3.20 -13.63 24.48
N LYS A 264 -4.00 -13.89 23.44
CA LYS A 264 -5.46 -13.70 23.49
C LYS A 264 -6.16 -14.70 24.41
N MET A 265 -5.79 -15.98 24.37
CA MET A 265 -6.32 -17.00 25.28
C MET A 265 -6.05 -16.63 26.75
N LEU A 266 -4.82 -16.20 27.07
CA LEU A 266 -4.47 -15.76 28.42
C LEU A 266 -5.27 -14.51 28.84
N ALA A 267 -5.52 -13.58 27.92
CA ALA A 267 -6.34 -12.39 28.21
C ALA A 267 -7.80 -12.77 28.53
N ASP A 268 -8.40 -13.69 27.76
CA ASP A 268 -9.76 -14.15 27.98
C ASP A 268 -9.87 -14.97 29.28
N GLU A 269 -8.88 -15.81 29.59
CA GLU A 269 -8.78 -16.53 30.86
C GLU A 269 -8.68 -15.57 32.05
N ARG A 270 -7.87 -14.52 31.95
CA ARG A 270 -7.75 -13.47 32.97
C ARG A 270 -9.09 -12.80 33.24
N ALA A 271 -9.81 -12.43 32.19
CA ALA A 271 -11.14 -11.81 32.30
C ALA A 271 -12.15 -12.77 32.95
N SER A 272 -12.21 -14.02 32.47
CA SER A 272 -13.12 -15.04 33.02
C SER A 272 -12.82 -15.35 34.49
N LEU A 273 -11.54 -15.42 34.88
CA LEU A 273 -11.14 -15.63 36.27
C LEU A 273 -11.63 -14.48 37.16
N TRP A 274 -11.42 -13.23 36.74
CA TRP A 274 -11.90 -12.07 37.48
C TRP A 274 -13.43 -12.10 37.66
N ASP A 275 -14.17 -12.37 36.60
CA ASP A 275 -15.63 -12.50 36.65
C ASP A 275 -16.08 -13.62 37.60
N SER A 276 -15.40 -14.78 37.58
CA SER A 276 -15.72 -15.87 38.51
C SER A 276 -15.49 -15.50 39.98
N LEU A 277 -14.39 -14.80 40.27
CA LEU A 277 -14.06 -14.38 41.63
C LEU A 277 -15.03 -13.31 42.15
N THR A 278 -15.44 -12.39 41.28
CA THR A 278 -16.24 -11.22 41.67
C THR A 278 -17.75 -11.46 41.59
N ARG A 279 -18.24 -12.25 40.64
CA ARG A 279 -19.68 -12.50 40.46
C ARG A 279 -20.16 -13.73 41.22
N GLU A 280 -19.41 -14.83 41.17
CA GLU A 280 -19.84 -16.10 41.78
C GLU A 280 -19.46 -16.18 43.26
N ARG A 281 -18.35 -15.54 43.63
CA ARG A 281 -17.81 -15.57 45.01
C ARG A 281 -17.76 -14.19 45.66
N GLY A 282 -18.35 -13.17 45.03
CA GLY A 282 -18.14 -11.76 45.34
C GLY A 282 -18.30 -11.37 46.80
N ASP A 283 -19.27 -11.94 47.51
CA ASP A 283 -19.51 -11.61 48.92
C ASP A 283 -18.51 -12.30 49.87
N PHE A 284 -17.96 -13.45 49.46
CA PHE A 284 -16.89 -14.16 50.20
C PHE A 284 -15.50 -13.61 49.89
N MET A 285 -15.37 -12.85 48.79
CA MET A 285 -14.12 -12.23 48.35
C MET A 285 -14.00 -10.78 48.82
N LYS A 286 -14.92 -10.30 49.65
CA LYS A 286 -14.89 -8.96 50.25
C LYS A 286 -14.70 -9.04 51.75
N LEU A 287 -13.94 -8.08 52.26
CA LEU A 287 -13.86 -7.78 53.68
C LEU A 287 -15.16 -7.08 54.15
N PRO A 288 -15.42 -7.03 55.47
CA PRO A 288 -16.61 -6.37 56.02
C PRO A 288 -16.74 -4.88 55.66
N ASP A 289 -15.62 -4.22 55.37
CA ASP A 289 -15.56 -2.82 54.89
C ASP A 289 -15.92 -2.68 53.39
N GLY A 290 -16.24 -3.79 52.73
CA GLY A 290 -16.58 -3.86 51.31
C GLY A 290 -15.39 -3.94 50.37
N ASN A 291 -14.14 -3.81 50.85
CA ASN A 291 -12.93 -3.93 50.02
C ASN A 291 -12.67 -5.39 49.61
N TRP A 292 -11.98 -5.59 48.48
CA TRP A 292 -11.56 -6.93 48.05
C TRP A 292 -10.54 -7.55 49.02
N ASP A 293 -10.77 -8.80 49.44
CA ASP A 293 -9.84 -9.61 50.23
C ASP A 293 -8.78 -10.23 49.30
N LEU A 294 -7.64 -9.55 49.18
CA LEU A 294 -6.52 -9.98 48.35
C LEU A 294 -5.95 -11.35 48.77
N SER A 295 -6.03 -11.71 50.05
CA SER A 295 -5.52 -13.00 50.55
C SER A 295 -6.42 -14.15 50.09
N ALA A 296 -7.74 -13.98 50.25
CA ALA A 296 -8.73 -14.95 49.77
C ALA A 296 -8.67 -15.12 48.24
N MET A 297 -8.54 -14.00 47.51
CA MET A 297 -8.39 -14.02 46.06
C MET A 297 -7.08 -14.71 45.63
N GLN A 298 -5.94 -14.40 46.26
CA GLN A 298 -4.66 -15.07 45.98
C GLN A 298 -4.76 -16.58 46.23
N GLY A 299 -5.37 -16.99 47.35
CA GLY A 299 -5.60 -18.40 47.65
C GLY A 299 -6.42 -19.11 46.58
N ALA A 300 -7.48 -18.46 46.07
CA ALA A 300 -8.30 -19.00 45.00
C ALA A 300 -7.52 -19.17 43.68
N VAL A 301 -6.66 -18.20 43.32
CA VAL A 301 -5.80 -18.29 42.12
C VAL A 301 -4.75 -19.39 42.28
N MET A 302 -4.11 -19.49 43.45
CA MET A 302 -3.07 -20.49 43.71
C MET A 302 -3.61 -21.92 43.77
N ALA A 303 -4.90 -22.09 44.09
CA ALA A 303 -5.60 -23.37 44.07
C ALA A 303 -5.94 -23.91 42.66
N LEU A 304 -5.78 -23.10 41.61
CA LEU A 304 -6.02 -23.53 40.22
C LEU A 304 -5.09 -24.69 39.83
N LYS A 305 -5.53 -25.57 38.93
CA LYS A 305 -4.70 -26.67 38.39
C LYS A 305 -3.87 -26.20 37.20
N GLU A 306 -3.10 -25.13 37.40
CA GLU A 306 -2.28 -24.48 36.37
C GLU A 306 -0.79 -24.46 36.76
N PRO A 307 0.14 -24.30 35.80
CA PRO A 307 1.56 -24.11 36.09
C PRO A 307 1.84 -22.86 36.94
N ALA A 308 2.91 -22.88 37.74
CA ALA A 308 3.26 -21.79 38.66
C ALA A 308 3.42 -20.43 37.95
N GLU A 309 4.12 -20.39 36.82
CA GLU A 309 4.33 -19.16 36.03
C GLU A 309 3.00 -18.57 35.53
N LYS A 310 2.05 -19.43 35.13
CA LYS A 310 0.73 -18.99 34.68
C LYS A 310 -0.10 -18.46 35.85
N LYS A 311 -0.05 -19.11 37.01
CA LYS A 311 -0.71 -18.64 38.24
C LYS A 311 -0.24 -17.26 38.66
N GLU A 312 1.06 -17.00 38.59
CA GLU A 312 1.64 -15.69 38.90
C GLU A 312 1.09 -14.61 37.95
N LYS A 313 1.12 -14.86 36.64
CA LYS A 313 0.55 -13.97 35.62
C LYS A 313 -0.96 -13.72 35.76
N LEU A 314 -1.71 -14.68 36.30
CA LEU A 314 -3.14 -14.54 36.61
C LEU A 314 -3.34 -13.73 37.90
N TRP A 315 -2.54 -13.99 38.92
CA TRP A 315 -2.58 -13.27 40.19
C TRP A 315 -2.26 -11.79 40.03
N ASP A 316 -1.21 -11.45 39.28
CA ASP A 316 -0.84 -10.06 39.00
C ASP A 316 -2.00 -9.28 38.37
N TYR A 317 -2.74 -9.92 37.45
CA TYR A 317 -3.92 -9.34 36.83
C TYR A 317 -5.06 -9.11 37.84
N VAL A 318 -5.38 -10.14 38.65
CA VAL A 318 -6.43 -10.05 39.68
C VAL A 318 -6.10 -8.95 40.70
N LYS A 319 -4.86 -8.91 41.17
CA LYS A 319 -4.38 -7.88 42.10
C LYS A 319 -4.48 -6.48 41.50
N ALA A 320 -4.08 -6.30 40.24
CA ALA A 320 -4.17 -5.01 39.56
C ALA A 320 -5.62 -4.53 39.44
N ARG A 321 -6.55 -5.41 39.06
CA ARG A 321 -7.99 -5.10 38.97
C ARG A 321 -8.62 -4.80 40.33
N ALA A 322 -8.27 -5.57 41.36
CA ALA A 322 -8.76 -5.31 42.71
C ALA A 322 -8.32 -3.94 43.22
N ASN A 323 -7.07 -3.54 42.97
CA ASN A 323 -6.56 -2.21 43.33
C ASN A 323 -7.24 -1.10 42.51
N GLU A 324 -7.49 -1.30 41.21
CA GLU A 324 -8.20 -0.34 40.36
C GLU A 324 -9.62 -0.09 40.88
N ASP A 325 -10.35 -1.15 41.20
CA ASP A 325 -11.69 -1.07 41.80
C ASP A 325 -11.68 -0.34 43.16
N GLN A 326 -10.67 -0.60 44.00
CA GLN A 326 -10.52 0.10 45.28
C GLN A 326 -10.28 1.60 45.07
N VAL A 327 -9.46 1.99 44.09
CA VAL A 327 -9.24 3.41 43.75
C VAL A 327 -10.53 4.06 43.24
N ILE A 328 -11.30 3.38 42.39
CA ILE A 328 -12.58 3.87 41.88
C ILE A 328 -13.57 4.07 43.04
N ARG A 329 -13.68 3.11 43.95
CA ARG A 329 -14.52 3.22 45.15
C ARG A 329 -14.10 4.35 46.06
N ALA A 330 -12.82 4.46 46.37
CA ALA A 330 -12.30 5.55 47.19
C ALA A 330 -12.64 6.93 46.59
N ARG A 331 -12.59 7.07 45.27
CA ARG A 331 -13.02 8.31 44.59
C ARG A 331 -14.52 8.54 44.69
N ALA A 332 -15.34 7.49 44.57
CA ALA A 332 -16.80 7.59 44.73
C ALA A 332 -17.17 7.98 46.16
N ASP A 333 -16.53 7.36 47.17
CA ASP A 333 -16.72 7.69 48.58
C ASP A 333 -16.32 9.13 48.87
N GLN A 334 -15.19 9.60 48.33
CA GLN A 334 -14.79 11.00 48.45
C GLN A 334 -15.79 11.97 47.80
N ALA A 335 -16.39 11.60 46.67
CA ALA A 335 -17.43 12.41 46.03
C ALA A 335 -18.69 12.47 46.92
N ASN A 336 -19.13 11.35 47.47
CA ASN A 336 -20.25 11.26 48.39
C ASN A 336 -20.04 12.09 49.67
N ASP A 337 -18.82 12.03 50.23
CA ASP A 337 -18.46 12.82 51.41
C ASP A 337 -18.53 14.32 51.09
N ARG A 338 -18.00 14.76 49.94
CA ARG A 338 -18.09 16.17 49.49
C ARG A 338 -19.53 16.63 49.29
N GLU A 339 -20.36 15.80 48.67
CA GLU A 339 -21.79 16.11 48.49
C GLU A 339 -22.50 16.27 49.83
N PHE A 340 -22.24 15.38 50.78
CA PHE A 340 -22.75 15.50 52.14
C PHE A 340 -22.33 16.83 52.79
N PHE A 341 -21.04 17.18 52.77
CA PHE A 341 -20.56 18.43 53.38
C PHE A 341 -21.21 19.67 52.73
N ASN A 342 -21.29 19.68 51.39
CA ASN A 342 -21.96 20.77 50.66
C ASN A 342 -23.44 20.88 51.03
N ALA A 343 -24.14 19.75 51.12
CA ALA A 343 -25.55 19.71 51.51
C ALA A 343 -25.76 20.20 52.96
N ALA A 344 -24.88 19.80 53.88
CA ALA A 344 -24.92 20.23 55.27
C ALA A 344 -24.71 21.75 55.42
N ILE A 345 -23.75 22.33 54.67
CA ILE A 345 -23.51 23.78 54.66
C ILE A 345 -24.70 24.54 54.06
N GLN A 346 -25.20 24.09 52.90
CA GLN A 346 -26.38 24.70 52.27
C GLN A 346 -27.60 24.62 53.19
N ALA A 347 -27.76 23.52 53.93
CA ALA A 347 -28.85 23.37 54.88
C ALA A 347 -28.79 24.43 55.98
N LYS A 348 -27.59 24.72 56.50
CA LYS A 348 -27.37 25.79 57.48
C LYS A 348 -27.69 27.17 56.91
N GLN A 349 -27.21 27.45 55.69
CA GLN A 349 -27.44 28.74 55.01
C GLN A 349 -28.93 28.98 54.70
N ARG A 350 -29.70 27.92 54.41
CA ARG A 350 -31.15 27.98 54.19
C ARG A 350 -31.97 28.05 55.47
N GLY A 351 -31.33 28.00 56.64
CA GLY A 351 -32.03 28.06 57.93
C GLY A 351 -32.81 26.79 58.29
N LEU A 352 -32.43 25.62 57.75
CA LEU A 352 -33.04 24.35 58.15
C LEU A 352 -32.76 24.07 59.64
N THR A 353 -33.70 23.40 60.30
CA THR A 353 -33.55 23.04 61.71
C THR A 353 -32.48 21.96 61.88
N PHE A 354 -31.91 21.87 63.09
CA PHE A 354 -30.93 20.84 63.43
C PHE A 354 -31.45 19.42 63.15
N ASP A 355 -32.70 19.13 63.53
CA ASP A 355 -33.33 17.82 63.28
C ASP A 355 -33.50 17.51 61.78
N GLN A 356 -33.70 18.53 60.94
CA GLN A 356 -33.75 18.38 59.50
C GLN A 356 -32.36 18.15 58.90
N ALA A 357 -31.33 18.83 59.42
CA ALA A 357 -29.94 18.64 58.99
C ALA A 357 -29.38 17.27 59.41
N LEU A 358 -29.74 16.75 60.58
CA LEU A 358 -29.32 15.42 61.05
C LEU A 358 -29.72 14.31 60.07
N LYS A 359 -30.88 14.43 59.42
CA LYS A 359 -31.36 13.45 58.42
C LYS A 359 -30.41 13.32 57.22
N LEU A 360 -29.64 14.36 56.89
CA LEU A 360 -28.64 14.32 55.81
C LEU A 360 -27.50 13.34 56.11
N SER A 361 -27.22 13.06 57.39
CA SER A 361 -26.10 12.19 57.82
C SER A 361 -26.30 10.72 57.43
N SER A 362 -27.55 10.33 57.17
CA SER A 362 -27.93 9.00 56.66
C SER A 362 -28.10 8.95 55.13
N GLY A 363 -28.05 10.11 54.46
CA GLY A 363 -28.10 10.22 53.00
C GLY A 363 -26.71 10.15 52.36
N PHE A 364 -26.64 10.43 51.05
CA PHE A 364 -25.37 10.54 50.30
C PHE A 364 -24.47 9.31 50.45
N GLY A 365 -25.05 8.12 50.32
CA GLY A 365 -24.30 6.86 50.32
C GLY A 365 -23.52 6.57 51.61
N ALA A 366 -24.08 6.90 52.78
CA ALA A 366 -23.44 6.61 54.07
C ALA A 366 -23.08 5.12 54.19
N ARG A 367 -21.83 4.84 54.56
CA ARG A 367 -21.22 3.50 54.41
C ARG A 367 -21.64 2.53 55.50
N ASP A 368 -21.63 3.00 56.74
CA ASP A 368 -21.98 2.21 57.92
C ASP A 368 -22.46 3.11 59.07
N ASN A 369 -22.81 2.51 60.20
CA ASN A 369 -23.27 3.24 61.38
C ASN A 369 -22.21 4.16 61.99
N TYR A 370 -20.92 3.87 61.77
CA TYR A 370 -19.83 4.71 62.26
C TYR A 370 -19.70 5.98 61.40
N ASP A 371 -19.77 5.84 60.07
CA ASP A 371 -19.81 6.95 59.11
C ASP A 371 -21.03 7.85 59.35
N ILE A 372 -22.21 7.26 59.59
CA ILE A 372 -23.41 8.00 59.98
C ILE A 372 -23.16 8.79 61.26
N ALA A 373 -22.54 8.18 62.29
CA ALA A 373 -22.24 8.86 63.54
C ALA A 373 -21.24 10.02 63.34
N GLN A 374 -20.20 9.83 62.53
CA GLN A 374 -19.23 10.88 62.19
C GLN A 374 -19.90 12.05 61.44
N ARG A 375 -20.76 11.74 60.47
CA ARG A 375 -21.55 12.76 59.74
C ARG A 375 -22.51 13.51 60.67
N GLN A 376 -23.13 12.81 61.64
CA GLN A 376 -23.95 13.46 62.66
C GLN A 376 -23.13 14.40 63.55
N GLU A 377 -21.90 14.05 63.92
CA GLU A 377 -21.00 14.93 64.67
C GLU A 377 -20.63 16.18 63.87
N VAL A 378 -20.41 16.05 62.56
CA VAL A 378 -20.20 17.21 61.67
C VAL A 378 -21.41 18.15 61.69
N VAL A 379 -22.63 17.61 61.58
CA VAL A 379 -23.86 18.43 61.65
C VAL A 379 -24.02 19.08 63.02
N LYS A 380 -23.74 18.36 64.12
CA LYS A 380 -23.75 18.91 65.49
C LYS A 380 -22.80 20.09 65.63
N LYS A 381 -21.57 19.96 65.14
CA LYS A 381 -20.57 21.05 65.16
C LYS A 381 -21.02 22.24 64.30
N LEU A 382 -21.59 21.98 63.12
CA LEU A 382 -22.14 23.02 62.26
C LEU A 382 -23.26 23.83 62.93
N TRP A 383 -24.11 23.22 63.76
CA TRP A 383 -25.23 23.90 64.44
C TRP A 383 -24.93 24.34 65.88
N ALA A 384 -23.71 24.12 66.37
CA ALA A 384 -23.29 24.62 67.68
C ALA A 384 -23.24 26.17 67.68
N GLY A 385 -23.55 26.78 68.83
CA GLY A 385 -23.55 28.24 69.00
C GLY A 385 -22.16 28.88 68.84
N ALA A 386 -22.11 30.21 68.73
CA ALA A 386 -20.96 31.02 68.29
C ALA A 386 -19.62 30.86 69.06
N ASN A 387 -19.57 30.02 70.10
CA ASN A 387 -18.35 29.68 70.84
C ASN A 387 -17.73 28.33 70.39
N ALA A 388 -18.20 27.74 69.29
CA ALA A 388 -17.67 26.50 68.73
C ALA A 388 -16.99 26.72 67.36
N THR A 389 -15.89 26.01 67.12
CA THR A 389 -14.94 26.17 66.01
C THR A 389 -15.61 26.20 64.63
N ASP A 390 -15.17 27.14 63.77
CA ASP A 390 -15.71 27.37 62.43
C ASP A 390 -15.58 26.11 61.53
N PRO A 391 -16.67 25.61 60.96
CA PRO A 391 -16.67 24.50 60.01
C PRO A 391 -15.72 24.68 58.81
N GLN A 392 -15.44 25.91 58.37
CA GLN A 392 -14.45 26.14 57.30
C GLN A 392 -13.03 25.75 57.71
N THR A 393 -12.71 25.85 59.00
CA THR A 393 -11.42 25.41 59.56
C THR A 393 -11.27 23.89 59.47
N TYR A 394 -12.35 23.12 59.66
CA TYR A 394 -12.33 21.66 59.51
C TYR A 394 -12.09 21.22 58.06
N ILE A 395 -12.69 21.91 57.08
CA ILE A 395 -12.51 21.61 55.66
C ILE A 395 -11.07 21.91 55.23
N ALA A 396 -10.55 23.09 55.60
CA ALA A 396 -9.17 23.47 55.28
C ALA A 396 -8.12 22.55 55.95
N LEU A 397 -8.38 22.10 57.19
CA LEU A 397 -7.53 21.14 57.89
C LEU A 397 -7.58 19.75 57.21
N TRP A 398 -8.78 19.29 56.83
CA TRP A 398 -8.97 18.02 56.14
C TRP A 398 -8.27 17.99 54.77
N GLU A 399 -8.37 19.06 53.97
CA GLU A 399 -7.67 19.20 52.69
C GLU A 399 -6.12 19.22 52.86
N ARG A 400 -5.61 19.82 53.93
CA ARG A 400 -4.16 19.85 54.23
C ARG A 400 -3.62 18.52 54.75
N ILE A 401 -4.38 17.77 55.54
CA ILE A 401 -4.01 16.40 55.96
C ILE A 401 -3.92 15.48 54.73
N GLN A 402 -4.87 15.60 53.80
CA GLN A 402 -4.90 14.80 52.57
C GLN A 402 -3.73 15.09 51.62
N SER A 403 -3.19 16.31 51.64
CA SER A 403 -2.02 16.73 50.85
C SER A 403 -0.68 16.51 51.57
N GLY A 404 -0.69 15.90 52.76
CA GLY A 404 0.51 15.60 53.55
C GLY A 404 1.15 16.82 54.24
N GLY A 405 0.42 17.93 54.36
CA GLY A 405 0.95 19.23 54.78
C GLY A 405 0.59 19.69 56.20
N SER A 406 -0.01 18.85 57.04
CA SER A 406 -0.44 19.24 58.40
C SER A 406 0.40 18.60 59.50
N SER A 407 0.76 19.41 60.52
CA SER A 407 1.43 18.92 61.73
C SER A 407 0.42 18.53 62.83
N ARG A 408 0.81 17.62 63.71
CA ARG A 408 -0.03 17.13 64.83
C ARG A 408 -0.51 18.27 65.75
N GLN A 409 0.32 19.30 65.89
CA GLN A 409 0.04 20.46 66.73
C GLN A 409 -1.07 21.37 66.15
N GLU A 410 -1.21 21.44 64.82
CA GLU A 410 -2.28 22.19 64.15
C GLU A 410 -3.61 21.43 64.17
N ILE A 411 -3.56 20.10 64.20
CA ILE A 411 -4.74 19.25 64.39
C ILE A 411 -5.28 19.44 65.81
N ASP A 412 -4.41 19.43 66.82
CA ASP A 412 -4.79 19.59 68.22
C ASP A 412 -5.32 21.00 68.55
N GLN A 413 -5.03 22.02 67.74
CA GLN A 413 -5.57 23.38 67.92
C GLN A 413 -6.95 23.60 67.27
N ALA A 414 -7.37 22.72 66.35
CA ALA A 414 -8.65 22.82 65.64
C ALA A 414 -9.80 22.08 66.35
N PHE A 415 -9.48 21.22 67.31
CA PHE A 415 -10.40 20.49 68.19
C PHE A 415 -10.34 21.06 69.60
#